data_AF-A0A3R9DS25-F1
#
_entry.id   AF-A0A3R9DS25-F1
#
_cell.length_a   1.000
_cell.length_b   1.000
_cell.length_c   1.000
_cell.angle_alpha   90.00
_cell.angle_beta   90.00
_cell.angle_gamma   90.00
#
_symmetry.space_group_name_H-M   'P 1'
#
loop_
_entity.id
_entity.type
_entity.pdbx_description
1 polymer ?
#
loop_
_entity_poly.entity_id
_entity_poly.type
_entity_poly.pdbx_seq_one_letter_code
_entity_poly.pdbx_strand_id
1 'polypeptide(L)'
;MVGTMRRLSSRTQLFYYPWYGGGSTGYRHWTQGGHTPPSDIGANFYPVLGPYDSGDFSGAVEQHMRWIEQSGAGVIVYSWWGQGSYEDGLAAGVLEAAARHGIKVAWHLEPYSGRTAASTVADVNYLLGRYGASPAFYVFESLRITDWTALDQVRSSAIVLAQTTDTSKVAHFGGMYTYDAIAGATAPGWREAGAYCEANGLVWAPSVGPGYVDDRAVPGNTTPTLARDNGATYDREWQNALSSQADWVSVTSFNEWHEGSVIEPARSSPPAAGYETFAGAYGTSGTASETAYLDRTRYWAAQVAS
;
A
#
# COMPACT_ATOMS: atom_id res chain seq x y z
N MET A 1 15.35 30.57 9.69
CA MET A 1 15.92 29.52 8.82
C MET A 1 14.79 28.97 7.98
N VAL A 2 14.79 29.26 6.67
CA VAL A 2 13.85 28.63 5.74
C VAL A 2 14.28 27.18 5.65
N GLY A 3 13.57 26.29 6.33
CA GLY A 3 13.85 24.86 6.27
C GLY A 3 13.70 24.40 4.83
N THR A 4 14.76 23.83 4.27
CA THR A 4 14.71 23.15 2.98
C THR A 4 13.63 22.07 3.08
N MET A 5 12.49 22.25 2.40
CA MET A 5 11.49 21.18 2.27
C MET A 5 12.18 19.97 1.68
N ARG A 6 12.33 18.91 2.49
CA ARG A 6 13.01 17.69 2.07
C ARG A 6 12.10 16.99 1.06
N ARG A 7 12.61 16.75 -0.14
CA ARG A 7 11.87 16.16 -1.26
C ARG A 7 11.37 14.76 -0.90
N LEU A 8 10.11 14.46 -1.19
CA LEU A 8 9.55 13.11 -1.02
C LEU A 8 10.27 12.09 -1.92
N SER A 9 10.43 10.87 -1.43
CA SER A 9 11.06 9.77 -2.18
C SER A 9 10.13 9.26 -3.27
N SER A 10 10.49 9.46 -4.54
CA SER A 10 9.76 8.86 -5.65
C SER A 10 10.00 7.35 -5.81
N ARG A 11 10.85 6.76 -4.96
CA ARG A 11 11.16 5.33 -4.95
C ARG A 11 10.53 4.60 -3.77
N THR A 12 9.90 5.32 -2.84
CA THR A 12 9.13 4.72 -1.74
C THR A 12 7.66 4.92 -1.99
N GLN A 13 6.92 3.81 -2.04
CA GLN A 13 5.50 3.79 -2.42
C GLN A 13 4.68 3.14 -1.31
N LEU A 14 3.45 3.59 -1.09
CA LEU A 14 2.58 3.04 -0.04
C LEU A 14 1.29 2.52 -0.66
N PHE A 15 0.95 1.24 -0.45
CA PHE A 15 -0.38 0.75 -0.82
C PHE A 15 -1.45 1.50 -0.01
N TYR A 16 -2.43 2.06 -0.71
CA TYR A 16 -3.45 2.96 -0.16
C TYR A 16 -4.85 2.50 -0.55
N TYR A 17 -5.73 2.38 0.44
CA TYR A 17 -7.05 1.78 0.32
C TYR A 17 -8.14 2.84 0.54
N PRO A 18 -8.84 3.26 -0.53
CA PRO A 18 -9.84 4.32 -0.50
C PRO A 18 -11.26 3.77 -0.26
N TRP A 19 -11.42 2.61 0.39
CA TRP A 19 -12.70 1.91 0.41
C TRP A 19 -13.54 2.08 1.68
N TYR A 20 -13.01 2.79 2.69
CA TYR A 20 -13.70 3.00 3.95
C TYR A 20 -14.85 4.01 3.80
N GLY A 21 -15.95 3.78 4.50
CA GLY A 21 -17.12 4.68 4.52
C GLY A 21 -17.54 4.94 5.96
N GLY A 22 -17.96 6.16 6.29
CA GLY A 22 -18.14 6.60 7.67
C GLY A 22 -19.45 7.31 7.96
N GLY A 23 -19.97 7.08 9.17
CA GLY A 23 -20.87 7.97 9.93
C GLY A 23 -22.24 8.32 9.32
N SER A 24 -22.27 9.10 8.24
CA SER A 24 -23.49 9.73 7.69
C SER A 24 -24.15 8.93 6.57
N THR A 25 -23.37 8.16 5.82
CA THR A 25 -23.81 7.33 4.68
C THR A 25 -23.84 5.83 5.01
N GLY A 26 -23.43 5.48 6.24
CA GLY A 26 -23.27 4.10 6.70
C GLY A 26 -21.80 3.68 6.74
N TYR A 27 -21.46 2.74 7.63
CA TYR A 27 -20.11 2.22 7.70
C TYR A 27 -19.86 1.22 6.57
N ARG A 28 -18.79 1.44 5.81
CA ARG A 28 -18.27 0.52 4.79
C ARG A 28 -16.90 0.02 5.23
N HIS A 29 -16.63 -1.27 5.03
CA HIS A 29 -15.41 -1.98 5.46
C HIS A 29 -15.24 -2.10 6.98
N TRP A 30 -15.54 -1.08 7.78
CA TRP A 30 -15.41 -1.13 9.25
C TRP A 30 -16.26 -2.20 9.94
N THR A 31 -17.34 -2.67 9.30
CA THR A 31 -18.24 -3.72 9.80
C THR A 31 -17.79 -5.15 9.47
N GLN A 32 -16.68 -5.30 8.73
CA GLN A 32 -16.13 -6.61 8.35
C GLN A 32 -15.90 -7.48 9.59
N GLY A 33 -16.02 -8.80 9.47
CA GLY A 33 -15.98 -9.72 10.61
C GLY A 33 -17.23 -9.73 11.50
N GLY A 34 -18.28 -8.96 11.14
CA GLY A 34 -19.51 -8.84 11.93
C GLY A 34 -19.43 -7.78 13.03
N HIS A 35 -18.48 -6.85 12.94
CA HIS A 35 -18.22 -5.81 13.92
C HIS A 35 -19.22 -4.64 13.82
N THR A 36 -19.40 -3.90 14.94
CA THR A 36 -20.36 -2.77 15.05
C THR A 36 -19.68 -1.44 15.41
N PRO A 37 -19.31 -0.62 14.41
CA PRO A 37 -18.65 0.67 14.64
C PRO A 37 -19.57 1.66 15.40
N PRO A 38 -19.03 2.68 16.12
CA PRO A 38 -17.65 3.16 15.98
C PRO A 38 -16.64 2.52 16.91
N SER A 39 -17.04 1.94 18.03
CA SER A 39 -16.10 1.44 19.04
C SER A 39 -15.60 0.02 18.77
N ASP A 40 -16.30 -0.72 17.91
CA ASP A 40 -15.98 -2.10 17.52
C ASP A 40 -15.87 -2.19 15.99
N ILE A 41 -14.65 -2.30 15.48
CA ILE A 41 -14.37 -2.36 14.03
C ILE A 41 -13.64 -3.66 13.66
N GLY A 42 -13.77 -4.06 12.39
CA GLY A 42 -13.06 -5.20 11.78
C GLY A 42 -11.60 -4.91 11.50
N ALA A 43 -10.85 -4.54 12.53
CA ALA A 43 -9.41 -4.29 12.48
C ALA A 43 -8.79 -4.54 13.86
N ASN A 44 -7.55 -5.04 13.89
CA ASN A 44 -6.75 -5.28 15.10
C ASN A 44 -6.21 -4.01 15.73
N PHE A 45 -6.01 -2.97 14.93
CA PHE A 45 -5.63 -1.64 15.38
C PHE A 45 -6.80 -0.67 15.19
N TYR A 46 -6.84 0.41 15.98
CA TYR A 46 -7.89 1.42 15.89
C TYR A 46 -7.34 2.74 15.32
N PRO A 47 -7.88 3.31 14.21
CA PRO A 47 -7.35 4.52 13.61
C PRO A 47 -7.42 5.73 14.55
N VAL A 48 -6.40 6.60 14.51
CA VAL A 48 -6.45 7.90 15.22
C VAL A 48 -7.67 8.71 14.79
N LEU A 49 -7.99 8.70 13.48
CA LEU A 49 -9.18 9.35 12.90
C LEU A 49 -10.52 8.66 13.26
N GLY A 50 -10.49 7.49 13.90
CA GLY A 50 -11.66 6.63 14.04
C GLY A 50 -12.08 6.00 12.70
N PRO A 51 -13.24 5.32 12.63
CA PRO A 51 -13.77 4.74 11.40
C PRO A 51 -14.24 5.83 10.44
N TYR A 52 -13.26 6.38 9.70
CA TYR A 52 -13.41 7.51 8.80
C TYR A 52 -14.12 7.13 7.49
N ASP A 53 -14.43 8.16 6.70
CA ASP A 53 -14.96 8.04 5.34
C ASP A 53 -13.86 8.41 4.32
N SER A 54 -13.53 7.50 3.40
CA SER A 54 -12.54 7.76 2.34
C SER A 54 -13.01 8.80 1.31
N GLY A 55 -14.29 9.18 1.33
CA GLY A 55 -14.85 10.32 0.59
C GLY A 55 -14.72 11.67 1.30
N ASP A 56 -14.24 11.72 2.54
CA ASP A 56 -13.94 12.99 3.23
C ASP A 56 -12.59 13.56 2.76
N PHE A 57 -12.63 14.21 1.60
CA PHE A 57 -11.43 14.76 0.95
C PHE A 57 -10.78 15.92 1.71
N SER A 58 -11.56 16.67 2.50
CA SER A 58 -11.09 17.83 3.27
C SER A 58 -10.64 17.49 4.69
N GLY A 59 -11.10 16.36 5.24
CA GLY A 59 -10.72 15.87 6.56
C GLY A 59 -9.80 14.67 6.46
N ALA A 60 -10.36 13.46 6.42
CA ALA A 60 -9.59 12.21 6.48
C ALA A 60 -8.49 12.10 5.42
N VAL A 61 -8.83 12.28 4.14
CA VAL A 61 -7.87 12.13 3.03
C VAL A 61 -6.78 13.20 3.08
N GLU A 62 -7.14 14.45 3.38
CA GLU A 62 -6.17 15.54 3.58
C GLU A 62 -5.20 15.20 4.72
N GLN A 63 -5.70 14.65 5.83
CA GLN A 63 -4.84 14.22 6.92
C GLN A 63 -3.96 13.02 6.55
N HIS A 64 -4.47 12.08 5.73
CA HIS A 64 -3.65 11.00 5.18
C HIS A 64 -2.47 11.54 4.38
N MET A 65 -2.69 12.52 3.50
CA MET A 65 -1.61 13.11 2.71
C MET A 65 -0.52 13.75 3.58
N ARG A 66 -0.89 14.41 4.67
CA ARG A 66 0.08 14.93 5.66
C ARG A 66 0.88 13.83 6.35
N TRP A 67 0.25 12.69 6.65
CA TRP A 67 0.95 11.54 7.21
C TRP A 67 1.84 10.83 6.19
N ILE A 68 1.44 10.79 4.92
CA ILE A 68 2.28 10.30 3.83
C ILE A 68 3.50 11.21 3.63
N GLU A 69 3.33 12.53 3.66
CA GLU A 69 4.46 13.47 3.71
C GLU A 69 5.34 13.23 4.95
N GLN A 70 4.73 12.95 6.11
CA GLN A 70 5.47 12.61 7.31
C GLN A 70 6.33 11.35 7.08
N SER A 71 5.81 10.34 6.39
CA SER A 71 6.56 9.13 6.08
C SER A 71 7.73 9.34 5.11
N GLY A 72 7.80 10.50 4.44
CA GLY A 72 8.79 10.76 3.39
C GLY A 72 8.57 9.99 2.08
N ALA A 73 7.55 9.13 2.00
CA ALA A 73 7.14 8.49 0.76
C ALA A 73 6.55 9.51 -0.22
N GLY A 74 6.80 9.30 -1.51
CA GLY A 74 6.37 10.23 -2.57
C GLY A 74 5.33 9.65 -3.51
N VAL A 75 4.89 8.40 -3.30
CA VAL A 75 3.91 7.73 -4.15
C VAL A 75 2.90 6.97 -3.29
N ILE A 76 1.62 7.13 -3.55
CA ILE A 76 0.60 6.17 -3.12
C ILE A 76 0.28 5.21 -4.27
N VAL A 77 0.12 3.93 -3.96
CA VAL A 77 -0.40 2.92 -4.89
C VAL A 77 -1.87 2.70 -4.58
N TYR A 78 -2.73 3.34 -5.36
CA TYR A 78 -4.17 3.45 -5.13
C TYR A 78 -4.89 2.15 -5.50
N SER A 79 -5.50 1.47 -4.53
CA SER A 79 -6.37 0.29 -4.74
C SER A 79 -7.59 0.66 -5.59
N TRP A 80 -7.77 -0.04 -6.72
CA TRP A 80 -8.80 0.26 -7.71
C TRP A 80 -9.49 -1.02 -8.23
N TRP A 81 -10.82 -1.06 -8.10
CA TRP A 81 -11.66 -2.24 -8.31
C TRP A 81 -12.44 -2.26 -9.64
N GLY A 82 -12.01 -1.50 -10.65
CA GLY A 82 -12.70 -1.44 -11.94
C GLY A 82 -13.42 -0.11 -12.17
N GLN A 83 -13.77 0.16 -13.44
CA GLN A 83 -14.47 1.38 -13.84
C GLN A 83 -15.84 1.45 -13.17
N GLY A 84 -16.19 2.60 -12.60
CA GLY A 84 -17.45 2.80 -11.89
C GLY A 84 -17.55 2.11 -10.51
N SER A 85 -16.46 1.51 -10.02
CA SER A 85 -16.38 1.05 -8.62
C SER A 85 -16.47 2.22 -7.64
N TYR A 86 -16.70 1.91 -6.36
CA TYR A 86 -16.67 2.93 -5.29
C TYR A 86 -15.33 3.67 -5.30
N GLU A 87 -14.24 2.92 -5.43
CA GLU A 87 -12.88 3.41 -5.44
C GLU A 87 -12.59 4.24 -6.71
N ASP A 88 -13.14 3.88 -7.87
CA ASP A 88 -13.04 4.72 -9.08
C ASP A 88 -13.76 6.07 -8.90
N GLY A 89 -14.91 6.07 -8.22
CA GLY A 89 -15.68 7.27 -7.93
C GLY A 89 -14.94 8.26 -7.01
N LEU A 90 -14.05 7.78 -6.14
CA LEU A 90 -13.28 8.61 -5.22
C LEU A 90 -11.92 9.08 -5.78
N ALA A 91 -11.45 8.45 -6.85
CA ALA A 91 -10.10 8.63 -7.34
C ALA A 91 -9.76 10.11 -7.62
N ALA A 92 -10.65 10.85 -8.29
CA ALA A 92 -10.41 12.26 -8.60
C ALA A 92 -10.10 13.10 -7.35
N GLY A 93 -10.87 12.95 -6.27
CA GLY A 93 -10.69 13.70 -5.04
C GLY A 93 -9.41 13.32 -4.28
N VAL A 94 -9.07 12.03 -4.27
CA VAL A 94 -7.82 11.55 -3.65
C VAL A 94 -6.60 12.02 -4.44
N LEU A 95 -6.63 11.96 -5.77
CA LEU A 95 -5.54 12.45 -6.63
C LEU A 95 -5.35 13.96 -6.50
N GLU A 96 -6.43 14.73 -6.37
CA GLU A 96 -6.35 16.17 -6.12
C GLU A 96 -5.70 16.46 -4.76
N ALA A 97 -6.07 15.72 -3.72
CA ALA A 97 -5.42 15.82 -2.41
C ALA A 97 -3.92 15.48 -2.48
N ALA A 98 -3.57 14.35 -3.11
CA ALA A 98 -2.18 13.95 -3.29
C ALA A 98 -1.36 15.03 -4.04
N ALA A 99 -1.93 15.62 -5.09
CA ALA A 99 -1.28 16.67 -5.86
C ALA A 99 -0.96 17.93 -5.04
N ARG A 100 -1.85 18.35 -4.12
CA ARG A 100 -1.60 19.50 -3.21
C ARG A 100 -0.37 19.29 -2.31
N HIS A 101 -0.05 18.03 -2.02
CA HIS A 101 1.08 17.60 -1.19
C HIS A 101 2.29 17.13 -2.00
N GLY A 102 2.26 17.27 -3.34
CA GLY A 102 3.33 16.81 -4.22
C GLY A 102 3.52 15.28 -4.23
N ILE A 103 2.51 14.54 -3.76
CA ILE A 103 2.48 13.07 -3.76
C ILE A 103 2.01 12.60 -5.14
N LYS A 104 2.73 11.65 -5.71
CA LYS A 104 2.35 11.00 -6.96
C LYS A 104 1.42 9.82 -6.68
N VAL A 105 0.70 9.38 -7.70
CA VAL A 105 -0.16 8.19 -7.61
C VAL A 105 0.29 7.15 -8.61
N ALA A 106 0.36 5.89 -8.20
CA ALA A 106 0.40 4.68 -9.02
C ALA A 106 -0.92 3.91 -8.78
N TRP A 107 -1.25 2.95 -9.64
CA TRP A 107 -2.51 2.21 -9.55
C TRP A 107 -2.28 0.77 -9.11
N HIS A 108 -3.03 0.29 -8.12
CA HIS A 108 -3.13 -1.12 -7.77
C HIS A 108 -4.42 -1.67 -8.37
N LEU A 109 -4.29 -2.38 -9.48
CA LEU A 109 -5.42 -3.02 -10.16
C LEU A 109 -5.78 -4.27 -9.37
N GLU A 110 -6.95 -4.24 -8.75
CA GLU A 110 -7.47 -5.32 -7.92
C GLU A 110 -8.09 -6.44 -8.77
N PRO A 111 -8.24 -7.66 -8.24
CA PRO A 111 -8.79 -8.82 -8.94
C PRO A 111 -10.33 -8.74 -9.01
N TYR A 112 -10.83 -7.68 -9.65
CA TYR A 112 -12.25 -7.51 -9.90
C TYR A 112 -12.79 -8.64 -10.78
N SER A 113 -14.08 -8.91 -10.64
CA SER A 113 -14.74 -10.02 -11.34
C SER A 113 -14.61 -9.91 -12.85
N GLY A 114 -14.12 -10.97 -13.50
CA GLY A 114 -13.97 -11.02 -14.95
C GLY A 114 -12.77 -10.26 -15.52
N ARG A 115 -11.82 -9.82 -14.69
CA ARG A 115 -10.58 -9.20 -15.19
C ARG A 115 -9.79 -10.14 -16.10
N THR A 116 -9.34 -9.62 -17.24
CA THR A 116 -8.51 -10.30 -18.25
C THR A 116 -7.33 -9.43 -18.64
N ALA A 117 -6.34 -9.97 -19.36
CA ALA A 117 -5.25 -9.14 -19.90
C ALA A 117 -5.76 -8.01 -20.81
N ALA A 118 -6.78 -8.27 -21.61
CA ALA A 118 -7.39 -7.26 -22.49
C ALA A 118 -8.16 -6.18 -21.70
N SER A 119 -8.89 -6.55 -20.64
CA SER A 119 -9.55 -5.55 -19.80
C SER A 119 -8.53 -4.72 -19.01
N THR A 120 -7.43 -5.32 -18.54
CA THR A 120 -6.32 -4.59 -17.92
C THR A 120 -5.73 -3.53 -18.86
N VAL A 121 -5.56 -3.85 -20.15
CA VAL A 121 -5.14 -2.86 -21.16
C VAL A 121 -6.16 -1.72 -21.30
N ALA A 122 -7.46 -2.06 -21.35
CA ALA A 122 -8.52 -1.06 -21.42
C ALA A 122 -8.52 -0.15 -20.18
N ASP A 123 -8.29 -0.71 -19.00
CA ASP A 123 -8.23 0.04 -17.74
C ASP A 123 -6.99 0.93 -17.65
N VAL A 124 -5.82 0.45 -18.08
CA VAL A 124 -4.61 1.28 -18.19
C VAL A 124 -4.90 2.50 -19.08
N ASN A 125 -5.50 2.29 -20.24
CA ASN A 125 -5.86 3.40 -21.14
C ASN A 125 -6.92 4.34 -20.55
N TYR A 126 -7.93 3.80 -19.86
CA TYR A 126 -8.94 4.59 -19.16
C TYR A 126 -8.31 5.49 -18.09
N LEU A 127 -7.47 4.92 -17.23
CA LEU A 127 -6.84 5.63 -16.12
C LEU A 127 -5.85 6.69 -16.64
N LEU A 128 -5.04 6.37 -17.66
CA LEU A 128 -4.15 7.34 -18.31
C LEU A 128 -4.93 8.48 -18.97
N GLY A 129 -6.01 8.16 -19.69
CA GLY A 129 -6.83 9.15 -20.39
C GLY A 129 -7.62 10.05 -19.45
N ARG A 130 -8.07 9.52 -18.30
CA ARG A 130 -8.91 10.25 -17.34
C ARG A 130 -8.09 11.05 -16.32
N TYR A 131 -7.02 10.48 -15.80
CA TYR A 131 -6.29 11.03 -14.65
C TYR A 131 -4.86 11.49 -15.01
N GLY A 132 -4.38 11.22 -16.22
CA GLY A 132 -3.06 11.63 -16.69
C GLY A 132 -1.96 10.61 -16.41
N ALA A 133 -0.72 11.01 -16.73
CA ALA A 133 0.43 10.12 -16.89
C ALA A 133 1.06 9.65 -15.56
N SER A 134 0.32 8.91 -14.74
CA SER A 134 0.97 7.94 -13.87
C SER A 134 1.44 6.76 -14.72
N PRO A 135 2.76 6.49 -14.82
CA PRO A 135 3.22 5.39 -15.64
C PRO A 135 3.09 4.04 -14.94
N ALA A 136 2.88 3.96 -13.62
CA ALA A 136 3.04 2.71 -12.88
C ALA A 136 1.71 2.04 -12.49
N PHE A 137 1.57 0.76 -12.83
CA PHE A 137 0.41 -0.08 -12.55
C PHE A 137 0.86 -1.40 -11.91
N TYR A 138 0.29 -1.75 -10.77
CA TYR A 138 0.53 -2.99 -10.04
C TYR A 138 -0.67 -3.91 -10.27
N VAL A 139 -0.45 -5.08 -10.87
CA VAL A 139 -1.53 -6.05 -11.11
C VAL A 139 -1.54 -7.08 -9.98
N PHE A 140 -2.49 -6.92 -9.05
CA PHE A 140 -2.66 -7.87 -7.95
C PHE A 140 -3.09 -9.22 -8.46
N GLU A 141 -2.61 -10.32 -7.89
CA GLU A 141 -2.91 -11.69 -8.31
C GLU A 141 -2.70 -11.92 -9.82
N SER A 142 -1.65 -11.34 -10.41
CA SER A 142 -1.37 -11.41 -11.85
C SER A 142 -1.25 -12.84 -12.38
N LEU A 143 -0.91 -13.81 -11.53
CA LEU A 143 -0.76 -15.22 -11.89
C LEU A 143 -2.10 -15.95 -12.13
N ARG A 144 -3.25 -15.33 -11.82
CA ARG A 144 -4.58 -15.88 -12.18
C ARG A 144 -4.83 -15.86 -13.69
N ILE A 145 -4.10 -15.04 -14.43
CA ILE A 145 -4.16 -14.93 -15.88
C ILE A 145 -2.84 -15.49 -16.45
N THR A 146 -2.96 -16.42 -17.39
CA THR A 146 -1.79 -17.15 -17.93
C THR A 146 -1.17 -16.49 -19.15
N ASP A 147 -1.94 -15.71 -19.90
CA ASP A 147 -1.51 -15.01 -21.11
C ASP A 147 -1.67 -13.51 -20.95
N TRP A 148 -0.53 -12.81 -20.98
CA TRP A 148 -0.44 -11.35 -20.83
C TRP A 148 0.02 -10.64 -22.11
N THR A 149 0.00 -11.32 -23.26
CA THR A 149 0.39 -10.74 -24.57
C THR A 149 -0.31 -9.43 -24.89
N ALA A 150 -1.56 -9.26 -24.45
CA ALA A 150 -2.30 -8.01 -24.63
C ALA A 150 -1.57 -6.78 -24.06
N LEU A 151 -0.79 -6.93 -22.97
CA LEU A 151 -0.06 -5.81 -22.34
C LEU A 151 0.94 -5.15 -23.28
N ASP A 152 1.42 -5.84 -24.32
CA ASP A 152 2.33 -5.26 -25.33
C ASP A 152 1.75 -3.98 -25.97
N GLN A 153 0.41 -3.82 -25.97
CA GLN A 153 -0.28 -2.62 -26.46
C GLN A 153 -0.01 -1.36 -25.64
N VAL A 154 0.36 -1.48 -24.36
CA VAL A 154 0.56 -0.35 -23.43
C VAL A 154 1.99 -0.25 -22.89
N ARG A 155 2.91 -1.12 -23.32
CA ARG A 155 4.30 -1.12 -22.82
C ARG A 155 5.08 0.17 -23.10
N SER A 156 4.69 0.93 -24.13
CA SER A 156 5.33 2.22 -24.45
C SER A 156 4.80 3.38 -23.61
N SER A 157 3.65 3.23 -22.96
CA SER A 157 2.97 4.27 -22.18
C SER A 157 2.87 3.96 -20.68
N ALA A 158 3.08 2.71 -20.27
CA ALA A 158 2.95 2.26 -18.89
C ALA A 158 3.98 1.18 -18.50
N ILE A 159 4.43 1.25 -17.25
CA ILE A 159 5.16 0.23 -16.51
C ILE A 159 4.12 -0.58 -15.73
N VAL A 160 3.80 -1.76 -16.22
CA VAL A 160 2.89 -2.70 -15.55
C VAL A 160 3.72 -3.75 -14.80
N LEU A 161 3.47 -3.92 -13.51
CA LEU A 161 4.19 -4.83 -12.62
C LEU A 161 3.34 -6.07 -12.32
N ALA A 162 3.97 -7.24 -12.40
CA ALA A 162 3.38 -8.51 -11.98
C ALA A 162 3.63 -8.79 -10.49
N GLN A 163 2.64 -9.33 -9.78
CA GLN A 163 2.82 -9.79 -8.40
C GLN A 163 3.48 -11.18 -8.41
N THR A 164 4.81 -11.24 -8.46
CA THR A 164 5.56 -12.51 -8.46
C THR A 164 7.07 -12.30 -8.26
N THR A 165 7.76 -13.37 -7.87
CA THR A 165 9.22 -13.52 -8.02
C THR A 165 9.59 -14.54 -9.10
N ASP A 166 8.61 -15.18 -9.74
CA ASP A 166 8.82 -16.14 -10.83
C ASP A 166 9.09 -15.40 -12.14
N THR A 167 10.37 -15.32 -12.48
CA THR A 167 10.88 -14.65 -13.70
C THR A 167 10.34 -15.27 -15.00
N SER A 168 9.78 -16.49 -14.97
CA SER A 168 9.15 -17.10 -16.15
C SER A 168 7.76 -16.52 -16.47
N LYS A 169 7.18 -15.70 -15.58
CA LYS A 169 5.81 -15.19 -15.67
C LYS A 169 5.71 -13.73 -16.11
N VAL A 170 6.83 -13.09 -16.49
CA VAL A 170 6.90 -11.62 -16.60
C VAL A 170 7.26 -11.10 -17.99
N ALA A 171 7.23 -11.94 -19.02
CA ALA A 171 7.66 -11.59 -20.38
C ALA A 171 7.01 -10.32 -20.98
N HIS A 172 5.74 -10.05 -20.64
CA HIS A 172 4.98 -8.90 -21.14
C HIS A 172 4.85 -7.74 -20.13
N PHE A 173 5.45 -7.89 -18.94
CA PHE A 173 5.41 -6.89 -17.90
C PHE A 173 6.62 -5.95 -17.99
N GLY A 174 6.49 -4.78 -17.35
CA GLY A 174 7.57 -3.82 -17.13
C GLY A 174 8.32 -4.05 -15.81
N GLY A 175 7.92 -5.03 -15.00
CA GLY A 175 8.57 -5.33 -13.73
C GLY A 175 7.78 -6.26 -12.82
N MET A 176 8.25 -6.36 -11.57
CA MET A 176 7.77 -7.29 -10.55
C MET A 176 7.61 -6.61 -9.19
N TYR A 177 6.66 -7.11 -8.39
CA TYR A 177 6.48 -6.77 -6.97
C TYR A 177 5.96 -7.99 -6.19
N THR A 178 5.91 -7.91 -4.85
CA THR A 178 5.55 -9.07 -4.00
C THR A 178 4.27 -8.93 -3.19
N TYR A 179 3.89 -7.70 -2.82
CA TYR A 179 2.78 -7.33 -1.93
C TYR A 179 2.91 -7.85 -0.49
N ASP A 180 3.04 -9.16 -0.28
CA ASP A 180 2.90 -9.81 1.02
C ASP A 180 4.07 -9.51 1.99
N ALA A 181 3.73 -8.93 3.16
CA ALA A 181 4.66 -8.65 4.26
C ALA A 181 5.19 -9.94 4.92
N ILE A 182 4.36 -10.99 5.04
CA ILE A 182 4.77 -12.27 5.63
C ILE A 182 5.93 -12.86 4.82
N ALA A 183 5.80 -12.87 3.50
CA ALA A 183 6.90 -13.27 2.61
C ALA A 183 8.09 -12.31 2.69
N GLY A 184 7.86 -10.99 2.83
CA GLY A 184 8.89 -9.97 2.97
C GLY A 184 9.88 -10.24 4.11
N ALA A 185 9.41 -10.78 5.24
CA ALA A 185 10.24 -11.13 6.38
C ALA A 185 11.37 -12.14 6.07
N THR A 186 11.17 -12.99 5.06
CA THR A 186 12.16 -14.01 4.62
C THR A 186 12.69 -13.77 3.21
N ALA A 187 12.09 -12.84 2.45
CA ALA A 187 12.48 -12.41 1.12
C ALA A 187 12.81 -13.54 0.12
N PRO A 188 11.92 -14.54 -0.05
CA PRO A 188 12.19 -15.70 -0.86
C PRO A 188 12.35 -15.33 -2.34
N GLY A 189 13.53 -15.60 -2.90
CA GLY A 189 13.81 -15.36 -4.33
C GLY A 189 13.97 -13.88 -4.71
N TRP A 190 13.99 -12.96 -3.75
CA TRP A 190 14.04 -11.51 -4.03
C TRP A 190 15.35 -11.10 -4.68
N ARG A 191 16.48 -11.69 -4.28
CA ARG A 191 17.78 -11.38 -4.88
C ARG A 191 17.84 -11.82 -6.33
N GLU A 192 17.31 -12.99 -6.64
CA GLU A 192 17.23 -13.54 -7.99
C GLU A 192 16.28 -12.72 -8.86
N ALA A 193 15.11 -12.33 -8.33
CA ALA A 193 14.15 -11.46 -9.00
C ALA A 193 14.74 -10.08 -9.30
N GLY A 194 15.42 -9.47 -8.33
CA GLY A 194 16.11 -8.18 -8.50
C GLY A 194 17.21 -8.23 -9.56
N ALA A 195 18.10 -9.22 -9.49
CA ALA A 195 19.15 -9.41 -10.49
C ALA A 195 18.58 -9.67 -11.90
N TYR A 196 17.49 -10.43 -12.00
CA TYR A 196 16.79 -10.64 -13.26
C TYR A 196 16.20 -9.32 -13.80
N CYS A 197 15.54 -8.53 -12.95
CA CYS A 197 14.99 -7.24 -13.34
C CYS A 197 16.08 -6.30 -13.86
N GLU A 198 17.17 -6.15 -13.12
CA GLU A 198 18.33 -5.33 -13.51
C GLU A 198 18.88 -5.76 -14.88
N ALA A 199 19.10 -7.07 -15.07
CA ALA A 199 19.65 -7.60 -16.32
C ALA A 199 18.72 -7.44 -17.54
N ASN A 200 17.42 -7.25 -17.33
CA ASN A 200 16.41 -7.17 -18.39
C ASN A 200 15.78 -5.76 -18.51
N GLY A 201 16.27 -4.77 -17.77
CA GLY A 201 15.71 -3.41 -17.78
C GLY A 201 14.28 -3.34 -17.28
N LEU A 202 13.91 -4.23 -16.36
CA LEU A 202 12.61 -4.27 -15.70
C LEU A 202 12.70 -3.62 -14.31
N VAL A 203 11.59 -3.13 -13.80
CA VAL A 203 11.50 -2.58 -12.44
C VAL A 203 11.39 -3.70 -11.42
N TRP A 204 12.19 -3.65 -10.36
CA TRP A 204 12.00 -4.45 -9.16
C TRP A 204 11.45 -3.59 -8.01
N ALA A 205 10.25 -3.93 -7.54
CA ALA A 205 9.53 -3.21 -6.49
C ALA A 205 9.10 -4.15 -5.33
N PRO A 206 10.04 -4.71 -4.55
CA PRO A 206 9.71 -5.56 -3.42
C PRO A 206 8.85 -4.82 -2.39
N SER A 207 7.94 -5.57 -1.76
CA SER A 207 6.98 -5.03 -0.79
C SER A 207 7.34 -5.40 0.63
N VAL A 208 7.42 -4.41 1.51
CA VAL A 208 7.74 -4.55 2.93
C VAL A 208 6.54 -4.17 3.79
N GLY A 209 6.39 -4.78 4.97
CA GLY A 209 5.33 -4.44 5.91
C GLY A 209 5.79 -4.43 7.36
N PRO A 210 5.08 -3.69 8.24
CA PRO A 210 5.45 -3.63 9.64
C PRO A 210 5.05 -4.88 10.44
N GLY A 211 4.13 -5.68 9.89
CA GLY A 211 3.57 -6.90 10.46
C GLY A 211 2.27 -7.29 9.76
N TYR A 212 1.60 -8.35 10.22
CA TYR A 212 0.33 -8.85 9.68
C TYR A 212 -0.50 -9.51 10.79
N VAL A 213 -1.77 -9.13 10.90
CA VAL A 213 -2.77 -9.76 11.78
C VAL A 213 -4.18 -9.40 11.31
N ASP A 214 -5.03 -10.40 11.03
CA ASP A 214 -6.36 -10.19 10.45
C ASP A 214 -7.53 -10.84 11.23
N ASP A 215 -7.23 -11.40 12.40
CA ASP A 215 -8.17 -12.20 13.21
C ASP A 215 -9.52 -11.52 13.47
N ARG A 216 -9.54 -10.18 13.63
CA ARG A 216 -10.80 -9.43 13.83
C ARG A 216 -11.58 -9.25 12.53
N ALA A 217 -10.90 -8.98 11.43
CA ALA A 217 -11.56 -8.80 10.14
C ALA A 217 -12.07 -10.12 9.56
N VAL A 218 -11.35 -11.22 9.80
CA VAL A 218 -11.67 -12.55 9.28
C VAL A 218 -11.68 -13.58 10.42
N PRO A 219 -12.75 -13.63 11.23
CA PRO A 219 -12.82 -14.57 12.35
C PRO A 219 -12.64 -16.02 11.91
N GLY A 220 -11.71 -16.73 12.54
CA GLY A 220 -11.40 -18.13 12.24
C GLY A 220 -10.44 -18.32 11.06
N ASN A 221 -9.82 -17.25 10.57
CA ASN A 221 -8.74 -17.36 9.60
C ASN A 221 -7.54 -18.14 10.15
N THR A 222 -6.75 -18.71 9.24
CA THR A 222 -5.54 -19.48 9.53
C THR A 222 -4.28 -18.88 8.89
N THR A 223 -4.38 -17.68 8.29
CA THR A 223 -3.20 -16.96 7.79
C THR A 223 -2.22 -16.73 8.94
N PRO A 224 -0.91 -17.02 8.77
CA PRO A 224 0.07 -16.78 9.81
C PRO A 224 0.16 -15.31 10.21
N THR A 225 0.15 -15.03 11.52
CA THR A 225 0.48 -13.72 12.05
C THR A 225 1.97 -13.42 11.87
N LEU A 226 2.30 -12.19 11.47
CA LEU A 226 3.65 -11.65 11.52
C LEU A 226 3.70 -10.55 12.57
N ALA A 227 4.35 -10.82 13.70
CA ALA A 227 4.51 -9.85 14.77
C ALA A 227 5.35 -8.64 14.34
N ARG A 228 5.01 -7.45 14.85
CA ARG A 228 5.77 -6.22 14.55
C ARG A 228 7.11 -6.14 15.29
N ASP A 229 7.27 -6.90 16.37
CA ASP A 229 8.47 -6.98 17.21
C ASP A 229 9.06 -5.60 17.57
N ASN A 230 8.20 -4.68 18.04
CA ASN A 230 8.55 -3.29 18.36
C ASN A 230 9.30 -2.56 17.22
N GLY A 231 9.03 -2.94 15.97
CA GLY A 231 9.63 -2.36 14.76
C GLY A 231 10.78 -3.17 14.16
N ALA A 232 11.26 -4.21 14.83
CA ALA A 232 12.36 -5.05 14.32
C ALA A 232 11.98 -5.81 13.04
N THR A 233 10.72 -6.25 12.92
CA THR A 233 10.21 -6.89 11.70
C THR A 233 10.28 -5.94 10.52
N TYR A 234 9.76 -4.73 10.66
CA TYR A 234 9.77 -3.74 9.58
C TYR A 234 11.20 -3.42 9.13
N ASP A 235 12.12 -3.26 10.07
CA ASP A 235 13.52 -2.98 9.76
C ASP A 235 14.21 -4.10 9.00
N ARG A 236 13.93 -5.36 9.37
CA ARG A 236 14.43 -6.53 8.66
C ARG A 236 13.93 -6.57 7.22
N GLU A 237 12.65 -6.29 7.00
CA GLU A 237 12.08 -6.29 5.64
C GLU A 237 12.66 -5.18 4.76
N TRP A 238 12.85 -3.99 5.31
CA TRP A 238 13.56 -2.91 4.61
C TRP A 238 14.98 -3.30 4.24
N GLN A 239 15.73 -3.94 5.15
CA GLN A 239 17.07 -4.44 4.86
C GLN A 239 17.06 -5.48 3.74
N ASN A 240 16.10 -6.41 3.78
CA ASN A 240 15.91 -7.42 2.74
C ASN A 240 15.65 -6.75 1.37
N ALA A 241 14.72 -5.79 1.31
CA ALA A 241 14.40 -5.05 0.10
C ALA A 241 15.63 -4.34 -0.49
N LEU A 242 16.36 -3.57 0.33
CA LEU A 242 17.55 -2.85 -0.10
C LEU A 242 18.68 -3.78 -0.56
N SER A 243 18.81 -4.96 0.05
CA SER A 243 19.80 -5.97 -0.35
C SER A 243 19.46 -6.68 -1.67
N SER A 244 18.22 -6.52 -2.16
CA SER A 244 17.71 -7.19 -3.37
C SER A 244 17.78 -6.33 -4.64
N GLN A 245 18.55 -5.24 -4.65
CA GLN A 245 18.68 -4.32 -5.79
C GLN A 245 17.35 -3.66 -6.18
N ALA A 246 16.54 -3.30 -5.18
CA ALA A 246 15.25 -2.65 -5.39
C ALA A 246 15.37 -1.30 -6.11
N ASP A 247 14.63 -1.11 -7.20
CA ASP A 247 14.44 0.20 -7.85
C ASP A 247 13.47 1.05 -7.02
N TRP A 248 12.37 0.42 -6.61
CA TRP A 248 11.34 0.96 -5.75
C TRP A 248 11.16 0.05 -4.55
N VAL A 249 10.68 0.58 -3.43
CA VAL A 249 10.17 -0.23 -2.32
C VAL A 249 8.73 0.17 -2.10
N SER A 250 7.82 -0.81 -2.18
CA SER A 250 6.43 -0.61 -1.81
C SER A 250 6.21 -1.03 -0.34
N VAL A 251 5.38 -0.31 0.38
CA VAL A 251 5.01 -0.61 1.75
C VAL A 251 3.58 -1.12 1.77
N THR A 252 3.40 -2.34 2.27
CA THR A 252 2.12 -2.97 2.56
C THR A 252 1.90 -2.84 4.06
N SER A 253 1.17 -1.82 4.52
CA SER A 253 0.40 -0.82 3.77
C SER A 253 0.36 0.54 4.48
N PHE A 254 -0.14 1.59 3.81
CA PHE A 254 -0.56 2.77 4.54
C PHE A 254 -1.72 2.42 5.48
N ASN A 255 -2.84 1.95 4.94
CA ASN A 255 -4.11 1.84 5.68
C ASN A 255 -4.95 0.59 5.36
N GLU A 256 -4.34 -0.56 5.07
CA GLU A 256 -5.05 -1.85 5.08
C GLU A 256 -5.34 -2.31 6.52
N TRP A 257 -6.37 -1.73 7.13
CA TRP A 257 -6.71 -1.95 8.54
C TRP A 257 -7.13 -3.40 8.83
N HIS A 258 -7.70 -4.10 7.84
CA HIS A 258 -8.22 -5.45 8.03
C HIS A 258 -7.10 -6.47 8.23
N GLU A 259 -5.97 -6.28 7.54
CA GLU A 259 -4.80 -7.16 7.61
C GLU A 259 -3.78 -6.75 8.67
N GLY A 260 -4.05 -5.65 9.38
CA GLY A 260 -3.16 -5.16 10.43
C GLY A 260 -1.77 -4.76 9.92
N SER A 261 -1.61 -4.54 8.62
CA SER A 261 -0.33 -4.19 7.96
C SER A 261 -0.07 -2.67 7.95
N VAL A 262 -0.94 -1.88 8.59
CA VAL A 262 -0.97 -0.42 8.53
C VAL A 262 0.27 0.28 9.10
N ILE A 263 0.67 1.37 8.46
CA ILE A 263 1.56 2.40 9.04
C ILE A 263 0.82 3.70 9.36
N GLU A 264 -0.44 3.85 8.92
CA GLU A 264 -1.34 4.93 9.36
C GLU A 264 -1.43 4.95 10.90
N PRO A 265 -1.49 6.13 11.54
CA PRO A 265 -1.50 6.21 12.98
C PRO A 265 -2.65 5.46 13.66
N ALA A 266 -2.28 4.55 14.55
CA ALA A 266 -3.19 3.81 15.41
C ALA A 266 -3.22 4.42 16.82
N ARG A 267 -4.42 4.53 17.42
CA ARG A 267 -4.61 5.10 18.77
C ARG A 267 -3.82 4.32 19.81
N SER A 268 -3.09 5.06 20.63
CA SER A 268 -2.44 4.56 21.83
C SER A 268 -3.43 4.32 22.99
N SER A 269 -4.63 4.87 22.90
CA SER A 269 -5.75 4.66 23.82
C SER A 269 -7.03 4.37 23.03
N PRO A 270 -7.22 3.12 22.54
CA PRO A 270 -8.39 2.73 21.76
C PRO A 270 -9.68 2.80 22.59
N PRO A 271 -10.86 2.89 21.95
CA PRO A 271 -12.13 3.10 22.64
C PRO A 271 -12.64 1.87 23.42
N ALA A 272 -12.05 0.69 23.21
CA ALA A 272 -12.38 -0.55 23.90
C ALA A 272 -11.13 -1.43 24.08
N ALA A 273 -11.24 -2.47 24.90
CA ALA A 273 -10.20 -3.48 25.04
C ALA A 273 -10.12 -4.39 23.81
N GLY A 274 -8.97 -5.04 23.61
CA GLY A 274 -8.77 -6.02 22.52
C GLY A 274 -8.22 -5.44 21.22
N TYR A 275 -7.92 -4.14 21.18
CA TYR A 275 -7.12 -3.55 20.11
C TYR A 275 -5.64 -3.59 20.46
N GLU A 276 -4.82 -3.87 19.47
CA GLU A 276 -3.38 -3.67 19.51
C GLU A 276 -3.03 -2.18 19.35
N THR A 277 -1.84 -1.81 19.81
CA THR A 277 -1.31 -0.44 19.68
C THR A 277 0.13 -0.49 19.21
N PHE A 278 0.67 0.65 18.82
CA PHE A 278 2.09 0.76 18.47
C PHE A 278 3.00 0.99 19.69
N ALA A 279 2.48 0.89 20.92
CA ALA A 279 3.28 1.09 22.13
C ALA A 279 4.50 0.15 22.16
N GLY A 280 5.68 0.71 22.44
CA GLY A 280 6.95 0.00 22.41
C GLY A 280 7.69 0.08 21.06
N ALA A 281 7.00 0.38 19.96
CA ALA A 281 7.62 0.50 18.63
C ALA A 281 8.75 1.55 18.66
N TYR A 282 9.97 1.13 18.33
CA TYR A 282 11.16 1.97 18.36
C TYR A 282 11.38 2.70 19.70
N GLY A 283 10.95 2.09 20.82
CA GLY A 283 11.07 2.64 22.17
C GLY A 283 10.08 3.77 22.50
N THR A 284 9.06 3.98 21.67
CA THR A 284 8.03 5.01 21.89
C THR A 284 6.86 4.51 22.73
N SER A 285 6.07 5.42 23.30
CA SER A 285 4.88 5.09 24.09
C SER A 285 3.84 6.22 24.04
N GLY A 286 2.61 5.92 24.45
CA GLY A 286 1.50 6.90 24.43
C GLY A 286 1.29 7.48 23.03
N THR A 287 0.91 8.75 22.95
CA THR A 287 0.66 9.43 21.66
C THR A 287 1.88 9.46 20.75
N ALA A 288 3.10 9.41 21.30
CA ALA A 288 4.32 9.37 20.50
C ALA A 288 4.48 8.05 19.72
N SER A 289 3.86 6.97 20.17
CA SER A 289 3.89 5.70 19.43
C SER A 289 2.96 5.66 18.22
N GLU A 290 1.94 6.52 18.17
CA GLU A 290 0.91 6.47 17.12
C GLU A 290 1.51 6.71 15.74
N THR A 291 2.57 7.53 15.62
CA THR A 291 3.23 7.80 14.33
C THR A 291 4.55 7.05 14.12
N ALA A 292 4.90 6.11 15.02
CA ALA A 292 6.24 5.50 15.05
C ALA A 292 6.63 4.85 13.71
N TYR A 293 5.69 4.19 13.03
CA TYR A 293 5.94 3.57 11.73
C TYR A 293 6.09 4.59 10.60
N LEU A 294 5.37 5.72 10.61
CA LEU A 294 5.61 6.82 9.66
C LEU A 294 7.04 7.36 9.79
N ASP A 295 7.47 7.62 11.03
CA ASP A 295 8.80 8.15 11.30
C ASP A 295 9.89 7.16 10.90
N ARG A 296 9.63 5.84 11.05
CA ARG A 296 10.55 4.81 10.55
C ARG A 296 10.54 4.69 9.03
N THR A 297 9.38 4.78 8.37
CA THR A 297 9.31 4.83 6.91
C THR A 297 10.14 5.99 6.38
N ARG A 298 10.12 7.16 7.04
CA ARG A 298 10.97 8.31 6.66
C ARG A 298 12.46 8.00 6.75
N TYR A 299 12.87 7.30 7.81
CA TYR A 299 14.26 6.86 7.97
C TYR A 299 14.70 5.98 6.79
N TRP A 300 13.86 5.01 6.40
CA TRP A 300 14.16 4.08 5.31
C TRP A 300 14.02 4.70 3.91
N ALA A 301 13.03 5.56 3.70
CA ALA A 301 12.83 6.28 2.45
C ALA A 301 14.05 7.14 2.06
N ALA A 302 14.80 7.62 3.05
CA ALA A 302 16.06 8.36 2.83
C ALA A 302 17.25 7.46 2.42
N GLN A 303 17.10 6.13 2.50
CA GLN A 303 18.14 5.14 2.18
C GLN A 303 17.87 4.38 0.88
N VAL A 304 16.62 4.36 0.39
CA VAL A 304 16.31 3.91 -0.97
C VAL A 304 17.01 4.90 -1.90
N ALA A 305 18.08 4.45 -2.56
CA ALA A 305 19.08 5.28 -3.21
C ALA A 305 18.51 6.51 -3.92
N SER A 306 19.15 7.66 -3.71
CA SER A 306 19.08 8.84 -4.59
C SER A 306 19.59 8.52 -5.99
#